data_AF-A0A7S1AFE1-F1
#
_entry.id   AF-A0A7S1AFE1-F1
#
_cell.length_a   1.000
_cell.length_b   1.000
_cell.length_c   1.000
_cell.angle_alpha   90.00
_cell.angle_beta   90.00
_cell.angle_gamma   90.00
#
_symmetry.space_group_name_H-M   'P 1'
#
loop_
_entity.id
_entity.type
_entity.pdbx_description
1 polymer ?
#
loop_
_entity_poly.entity_id
_entity_poly.type
_entity_poly.pdbx_seq_one_letter_code
_entity_poly.pdbx_strand_id
1 'polypeptide(L)'
;MDMALEWLPPSCFRQVLSLSGTLRASLDSPPSWRRRCVALWSGKAHISAQSRTLLQQDDAKAAMRASLEDSRQSGISQEELCNGEWHCRMKRSAGKEWTRNDPWWCSAPARRVRFSPNGELLRPDGDLWKPAEMDGKVMRWRFAWWVPEWSAERHQPAVRRVDPGTRVKIHDFPSALVWRHPLNWGFVLDSPWSLMTSFAMPPRGAVNSTDRQERELARSLRDSRLRHTVQDAPLEVDVYRSGLTVPDVAPAPEHFFARELGGGEVRFFIRVPDDEQEDNAESLHPDGTAETGGESEEELQDGDDGGDGSSDEDEDAEEGEEECEEESEEETASEVSD
;
A
#
# COMPACT_ATOMS: atom_id res chain seq x y z
N MET A 1 23.43 -41.72 2.83
CA MET A 1 22.92 -41.35 1.49
C MET A 1 21.66 -40.49 1.59
N ASP A 2 20.80 -40.66 2.61
CA ASP A 2 19.54 -39.90 2.74
C ASP A 2 19.69 -38.38 2.89
N MET A 3 20.66 -37.88 3.68
CA MET A 3 20.79 -36.42 3.93
C MET A 3 21.02 -35.58 2.65
N ALA A 4 21.70 -36.10 1.62
CA ALA A 4 22.01 -35.31 0.42
C ALA A 4 20.78 -35.09 -0.48
N LEU A 5 19.83 -36.03 -0.46
CA LEU A 5 18.62 -35.95 -1.28
C LEU A 5 17.53 -35.07 -0.63
N GLU A 6 17.66 -34.81 0.68
CA GLU A 6 16.73 -34.00 1.47
C GLU A 6 16.84 -32.50 1.15
N TRP A 7 17.97 -32.06 0.58
CA TRP A 7 18.26 -30.67 0.22
C TRP A 7 18.22 -30.40 -1.28
N LEU A 8 17.79 -31.37 -2.09
CA LEU A 8 17.63 -31.14 -3.51
C LEU A 8 16.59 -30.04 -3.74
N PRO A 9 16.86 -29.06 -4.62
CA PRO A 9 15.85 -28.11 -5.03
C PRO A 9 14.63 -28.84 -5.63
N PRO A 10 13.39 -28.35 -5.42
CA PRO A 10 12.18 -28.94 -6.01
C PRO A 10 12.28 -29.20 -7.53
N SER A 11 13.08 -28.40 -8.25
CA SER A 11 13.35 -28.56 -9.69
C SER A 11 14.10 -29.86 -10.04
N CYS A 12 14.95 -30.38 -9.16
CA CYS A 12 15.73 -31.60 -9.40
C CYS A 12 14.93 -32.89 -9.14
N PHE A 13 13.75 -32.78 -8.52
CA PHE A 13 12.97 -33.94 -8.11
C PHE A 13 12.52 -34.79 -9.29
N ARG A 14 12.02 -34.18 -10.36
CA ARG A 14 11.52 -34.96 -11.52
C ARG A 14 12.60 -35.87 -12.10
N GLN A 15 13.84 -35.37 -12.16
CA GLN A 15 14.99 -36.13 -12.65
C GLN A 15 15.39 -37.24 -11.66
N VAL A 16 15.54 -36.93 -10.36
CA VAL A 16 15.94 -37.93 -9.35
C VAL A 16 14.87 -39.00 -9.15
N LEU A 17 13.60 -38.62 -9.15
CA LEU A 17 12.47 -39.54 -9.04
C LEU A 17 12.34 -40.46 -10.26
N SER A 18 12.91 -40.08 -11.42
CA SER A 18 12.89 -40.92 -12.63
C SER A 18 13.93 -42.06 -12.62
N LEU A 19 14.94 -41.98 -11.74
CA LEU A 19 16.10 -42.87 -11.76
C LEU A 19 15.95 -44.12 -10.89
N SER A 20 15.05 -44.12 -9.89
CA SER A 20 14.85 -45.29 -9.01
C SER A 20 13.52 -45.24 -8.26
N GLY A 21 12.81 -46.37 -8.24
CA GLY A 21 11.57 -46.54 -7.46
C GLY A 21 11.82 -46.47 -5.94
N THR A 22 12.97 -46.95 -5.47
CA THR A 22 13.35 -46.91 -4.04
C THR A 22 13.63 -45.47 -3.59
N LEU A 23 14.32 -44.69 -4.42
CA LEU A 23 14.55 -43.26 -4.14
C LEU A 23 13.24 -42.48 -4.15
N ARG A 24 12.34 -42.77 -5.09
CA ARG A 24 11.00 -42.19 -5.10
C ARG A 24 10.22 -42.50 -3.82
N ALA A 25 10.23 -43.75 -3.35
CA ALA A 25 9.55 -44.14 -2.13
C ALA A 25 10.14 -43.43 -0.88
N SER A 26 11.48 -43.30 -0.79
CA SER A 26 12.12 -42.56 0.30
C SER A 26 11.75 -41.06 0.27
N LEU A 27 11.76 -40.45 -0.92
CA LEU A 27 11.46 -39.03 -1.09
C LEU A 27 9.97 -38.67 -0.95
N ASP A 28 9.05 -39.62 -1.17
CA ASP A 28 7.61 -39.41 -0.96
C ASP A 28 7.13 -39.87 0.43
N SER A 29 8.06 -40.12 1.37
CA SER A 29 7.75 -40.53 2.73
C SER A 29 7.32 -39.35 3.65
N PRO A 30 6.47 -39.58 4.67
CA PRO A 30 6.05 -38.52 5.60
C PRO A 30 7.19 -37.77 6.30
N PRO A 31 8.25 -38.44 6.83
CA PRO A 31 9.38 -37.75 7.44
C PRO A 31 10.15 -36.86 6.45
N SER A 32 10.20 -37.25 5.18
CA SER A 32 10.86 -36.46 4.13
C SER A 32 10.06 -35.19 3.82
N TRP A 33 8.74 -35.31 3.65
CA TRP A 33 7.86 -34.15 3.48
C TRP A 33 7.90 -33.20 4.67
N ARG A 34 7.92 -33.73 5.90
CA ARG A 34 8.01 -32.91 7.12
C ARG A 34 9.28 -32.08 7.15
N ARG A 35 10.44 -32.68 6.86
CA ARG A 35 11.72 -31.95 6.79
C ARG A 35 11.72 -30.87 5.72
N ARG A 36 11.18 -31.15 4.52
CA ARG A 36 11.06 -30.15 3.45
C ARG A 36 10.14 -29.00 3.84
N CYS A 37 9.01 -29.30 4.50
CA CYS A 37 8.09 -28.28 4.97
C CYS A 37 8.79 -27.35 5.98
N VAL A 38 9.50 -27.92 6.97
CA VAL A 38 10.28 -27.13 7.94
C VAL A 38 11.38 -26.32 7.27
N ALA A 39 12.11 -26.89 6.31
CA ALA A 39 13.14 -26.18 5.55
C ALA A 39 12.55 -25.04 4.71
N LEU A 40 11.40 -25.26 4.06
CA LEU A 40 10.68 -24.24 3.29
C LEU A 40 10.21 -23.08 4.19
N TRP A 41 9.76 -23.39 5.39
CA TRP A 41 9.28 -22.39 6.36
C TRP A 41 10.42 -21.64 7.07
N SER A 42 11.65 -22.14 6.96
CA SER A 42 12.82 -21.47 7.53
C SER A 42 12.99 -20.07 6.93
N GLY A 43 13.10 -19.06 7.78
CA GLY A 43 13.23 -17.66 7.37
C GLY A 43 11.95 -17.03 6.82
N LYS A 44 10.80 -17.71 6.89
CA LYS A 44 9.51 -17.13 6.50
C LYS A 44 8.91 -16.32 7.64
N ALA A 45 8.56 -15.08 7.36
CA ALA A 45 7.92 -14.15 8.29
C ALA A 45 6.46 -14.52 8.58
N HIS A 46 5.77 -15.16 7.63
CA HIS A 46 4.39 -15.62 7.82
C HIS A 46 4.22 -17.05 7.30
N ILE A 47 3.54 -17.88 8.11
CA ILE A 47 3.04 -19.20 7.76
C ILE A 47 1.61 -19.30 8.31
N SER A 48 0.63 -19.56 7.46
CA SER A 48 -0.78 -19.58 7.84
C SER A 48 -1.11 -20.62 8.91
N ALA A 49 -2.11 -20.33 9.74
CA ALA A 49 -2.56 -21.24 10.81
C ALA A 49 -2.96 -22.61 10.23
N GLN A 50 -3.67 -22.63 9.10
CA GLN A 50 -4.05 -23.86 8.39
C GLN A 50 -2.83 -24.72 8.04
N SER A 51 -1.78 -24.11 7.48
CA SER A 51 -0.54 -24.83 7.15
C SER A 51 0.11 -25.46 8.39
N ARG A 52 0.14 -24.73 9.50
CA ARG A 52 0.67 -25.21 10.79
C ARG A 52 -0.16 -26.37 11.33
N THR A 53 -1.48 -26.29 11.28
CA THR A 53 -2.40 -27.36 11.72
C THR A 53 -2.20 -28.63 10.89
N LEU A 54 -2.10 -28.52 9.56
CA LEU A 54 -1.85 -29.69 8.69
C LEU A 54 -0.54 -30.38 9.05
N LEU A 55 0.53 -29.62 9.35
CA LEU A 55 1.80 -30.19 9.75
C LEU A 55 1.73 -30.88 11.13
N GLN A 56 0.92 -30.36 12.06
CA GLN A 56 0.66 -30.97 13.37
C GLN A 56 -0.15 -32.26 13.27
N GLN A 57 -0.98 -32.39 12.23
CA GLN A 57 -1.77 -33.58 11.91
C GLN A 57 -0.99 -34.61 11.06
N ASP A 58 0.34 -34.46 10.95
CA ASP A 58 1.24 -35.29 10.15
C ASP A 58 0.95 -35.30 8.62
N ASP A 59 0.17 -34.33 8.11
CA ASP A 59 -0.02 -34.11 6.67
C ASP A 59 0.93 -33.02 6.14
N ALA A 60 2.23 -33.31 6.21
CA ALA A 60 3.27 -32.38 5.77
C ALA A 60 3.20 -32.02 4.27
N LYS A 61 2.66 -32.93 3.44
CA LYS A 61 2.53 -32.70 2.00
C LYS A 61 1.41 -31.71 1.71
N ALA A 62 0.26 -31.83 2.38
CA ALA A 62 -0.79 -30.82 2.30
C ALA A 62 -0.34 -29.49 2.93
N ALA A 63 0.34 -29.52 4.08
CA ALA A 63 0.89 -28.32 4.72
C ALA A 63 1.80 -27.53 3.77
N MET A 64 2.73 -28.22 3.10
CA MET A 64 3.64 -27.59 2.14
C MET A 64 2.89 -26.99 0.94
N ARG A 65 1.89 -27.71 0.39
CA ARG A 65 1.06 -27.20 -0.71
C ARG A 65 0.28 -25.95 -0.28
N ALA A 66 -0.40 -26.03 0.86
CA ALA A 66 -1.18 -24.92 1.42
C ALA A 66 -0.30 -23.69 1.65
N SER A 67 0.93 -23.85 2.17
CA SER A 67 1.86 -22.73 2.33
C SER A 67 2.29 -22.09 1.02
N LEU A 68 2.51 -22.88 -0.04
CA LEU A 68 2.87 -22.35 -1.35
C LEU A 68 1.70 -21.62 -2.02
N GLU A 69 0.47 -22.12 -1.83
CA GLU A 69 -0.74 -21.46 -2.30
C GLU A 69 -1.01 -20.16 -1.53
N ASP A 70 -0.91 -20.20 -0.20
CA ASP A 70 -1.00 -19.04 0.69
C ASP A 70 0.01 -17.94 0.33
N SER A 71 1.27 -18.32 0.05
CA SER A 71 2.32 -17.37 -0.32
C SER A 71 2.06 -16.56 -1.59
N ARG A 72 1.07 -16.98 -2.40
CA ARG A 72 0.66 -16.31 -3.66
C ARG A 72 -0.60 -15.46 -3.49
N GLN A 73 -1.28 -15.54 -2.35
CA GLN A 73 -2.47 -14.74 -2.10
C GLN A 73 -2.09 -13.26 -1.93
N SER A 74 -2.98 -12.37 -2.36
CA SER A 74 -2.80 -10.92 -2.35
C SER A 74 -3.65 -10.20 -1.30
N GLY A 75 -4.49 -10.93 -0.55
CA GLY A 75 -5.32 -10.37 0.52
C GLY A 75 -4.74 -10.64 1.91
N ILE A 76 -4.98 -9.73 2.84
CA ILE A 76 -4.73 -9.91 4.28
C ILE A 76 -6.06 -9.85 5.03
N SER A 77 -6.24 -10.73 6.00
CA SER A 77 -7.39 -10.69 6.91
C SER A 77 -7.19 -9.65 8.03
N GLN A 78 -8.29 -9.27 8.71
CA GLN A 78 -8.20 -8.39 9.87
C GLN A 78 -7.35 -9.00 10.99
N GLU A 79 -7.50 -10.31 11.22
CA GLU A 79 -6.71 -11.02 12.23
C GLU A 79 -5.22 -10.90 11.91
N GLU A 80 -4.80 -11.20 10.68
CA GLU A 80 -3.40 -11.10 10.27
C GLU A 80 -2.84 -9.68 10.34
N LEU A 81 -3.64 -8.69 9.95
CA LEU A 81 -3.25 -7.28 10.01
C LEU A 81 -3.03 -6.82 11.46
N CYS A 82 -3.90 -7.24 12.38
CA CYS A 82 -3.89 -6.83 13.79
C CYS A 82 -2.99 -7.70 14.70
N ASN A 83 -2.61 -8.90 14.27
CA ASN A 83 -1.88 -9.88 15.10
C ASN A 83 -0.39 -9.55 15.29
N GLY A 84 0.11 -8.50 14.66
CA GLY A 84 1.53 -8.21 14.61
C GLY A 84 1.89 -6.74 14.69
N GLU A 85 3.19 -6.54 14.87
CA GLU A 85 3.81 -5.24 14.69
C GLU A 85 4.21 -5.04 13.23
N TRP A 86 4.13 -3.78 12.81
CA TRP A 86 4.50 -3.34 11.48
C TRP A 86 5.62 -2.32 11.54
N HIS A 87 6.56 -2.43 10.61
CA HIS A 87 7.70 -1.53 10.48
C HIS A 87 7.47 -0.61 9.29
N CYS A 88 7.43 0.70 9.54
CA CYS A 88 7.07 1.72 8.58
C CYS A 88 8.27 2.61 8.25
N ARG A 89 8.46 2.87 6.95
CA ARG A 89 9.31 3.95 6.45
C ARG A 89 8.55 4.78 5.42
N MET A 90 8.96 6.03 5.27
CA MET A 90 8.58 6.85 4.12
C MET A 90 9.33 6.42 2.86
N LYS A 91 8.70 6.60 1.70
CA LYS A 91 9.33 6.53 0.38
C LYS A 91 9.90 7.88 0.01
N ARG A 92 10.83 7.92 -0.94
CA ARG A 92 11.38 9.15 -1.51
C ARG A 92 10.27 10.04 -2.09
N SER A 93 9.28 9.41 -2.75
CA SER A 93 8.11 10.07 -3.34
C SER A 93 7.23 10.82 -2.33
N ALA A 94 7.36 10.57 -1.03
CA ALA A 94 6.67 11.35 0.00
C ALA A 94 7.16 12.80 0.09
N GLY A 95 8.38 13.05 -0.37
CA GLY A 95 9.01 14.38 -0.31
C GLY A 95 9.93 14.57 0.89
N LYS A 96 10.79 15.59 0.78
CA LYS A 96 11.93 15.82 1.69
C LYS A 96 11.52 16.02 3.15
N GLU A 97 10.39 16.67 3.40
CA GLU A 97 9.90 16.92 4.76
C GLU A 97 9.57 15.62 5.50
N TRP A 98 8.91 14.69 4.81
CA TRP A 98 8.56 13.39 5.36
C TRP A 98 9.79 12.51 5.58
N THR A 99 10.70 12.47 4.60
CA THR A 99 11.92 11.65 4.72
C THR A 99 12.90 12.21 5.74
N ARG A 100 12.99 13.53 5.91
CA ARG A 100 13.90 14.16 6.89
C ARG A 100 13.57 13.77 8.32
N ASN A 101 12.30 13.52 8.61
CA ASN A 101 11.82 13.14 9.94
C ASN A 101 11.61 11.63 10.09
N ASP A 102 11.88 10.84 9.04
CA ASP A 102 11.71 9.39 9.09
C ASP A 102 12.94 8.70 9.71
N PRO A 103 12.78 7.93 10.81
CA PRO A 103 13.89 7.26 11.46
C PRO A 103 14.70 6.35 10.55
N TRP A 104 14.06 5.63 9.63
CA TRP A 104 14.77 4.73 8.71
C TRP A 104 15.64 5.53 7.73
N TRP A 105 15.15 6.66 7.22
CA TRP A 105 15.99 7.60 6.47
C TRP A 105 17.13 8.15 7.33
N CYS A 106 16.93 8.37 8.62
CA CYS A 106 17.97 8.84 9.54
C CYS A 106 18.85 7.71 10.12
N SER A 107 18.96 6.56 9.44
CA SER A 107 19.78 5.41 9.85
C SER A 107 19.41 4.80 11.21
N ALA A 108 18.21 5.07 11.70
CA ALA A 108 17.62 4.45 12.89
C ALA A 108 16.61 3.35 12.48
N PRO A 109 16.17 2.50 13.43
CA PRO A 109 15.14 1.51 13.13
C PRO A 109 13.84 2.15 12.59
N ALA A 110 13.21 1.48 11.63
CA ALA A 110 11.93 1.90 11.07
C ALA A 110 10.86 2.08 12.15
N ARG A 111 9.92 3.01 11.95
CA ARG A 111 8.87 3.29 12.93
C ARG A 111 8.02 2.04 13.14
N ARG A 112 7.69 1.75 14.39
CA ARG A 112 6.85 0.61 14.75
C ARG A 112 5.41 1.07 14.92
N VAL A 113 4.47 0.31 14.39
CA VAL A 113 3.03 0.53 14.57
C VAL A 113 2.28 -0.78 14.74
N ARG A 114 1.09 -0.73 15.32
CA ARG A 114 0.14 -1.86 15.38
C ARG A 114 -1.23 -1.42 14.87
N PHE A 115 -1.90 -2.31 14.17
CA PHE A 115 -3.30 -2.13 13.80
C PHE A 115 -4.16 -2.72 14.91
N SER A 116 -5.05 -1.91 15.48
CA SER A 116 -6.00 -2.37 16.48
C SER A 116 -7.29 -2.84 15.81
N PRO A 117 -7.95 -3.91 16.29
CA PRO A 117 -9.23 -4.38 15.75
C PRO A 117 -10.35 -3.33 15.75
N ASN A 118 -10.26 -2.30 16.60
CA ASN A 118 -11.20 -1.18 16.64
C ASN A 118 -11.00 -0.15 15.51
N GLY A 119 -10.04 -0.36 14.61
CA GLY A 119 -9.73 0.54 13.51
C GLY A 119 -8.72 1.63 13.86
N GLU A 120 -8.08 1.61 15.02
CA GLU A 120 -7.04 2.59 15.38
C GLU A 120 -5.65 2.10 14.98
N LEU A 121 -4.80 3.04 14.55
CA LEU A 121 -3.37 2.79 14.40
C LEU A 121 -2.68 3.16 15.71
N LEU A 122 -1.86 2.26 16.25
CA LEU A 122 -1.16 2.45 17.51
C LEU A 122 0.34 2.64 17.29
N ARG A 123 0.98 3.47 18.11
CA ARG A 123 2.44 3.66 18.18
C ARG A 123 2.97 3.29 19.57
N PRO A 124 4.22 2.84 19.68
CA PRO A 124 4.84 2.58 20.97
C PRO A 124 5.08 3.90 21.72
N ASP A 125 4.80 3.88 23.02
CA ASP A 125 5.13 4.93 23.99
C ASP A 125 5.66 4.26 25.26
N GLY A 126 6.99 4.10 25.33
CA GLY A 126 7.63 3.21 26.28
C GLY A 126 7.17 1.77 26.11
N ASP A 127 6.62 1.18 27.17
CA ASP A 127 6.09 -0.19 27.18
C ASP A 127 4.61 -0.28 26.75
N LEU A 128 3.95 0.87 26.51
CA LEU A 128 2.55 0.95 26.15
C LEU A 128 2.37 1.22 24.65
N TRP A 129 1.18 0.88 24.14
CA TRP A 129 0.74 1.24 22.79
C TRP A 129 -0.37 2.28 22.91
N LYS A 130 -0.19 3.42 22.26
CA LYS A 130 -1.15 4.53 22.28
C LYS A 130 -1.64 4.86 20.87
N PRO A 131 -2.87 5.40 20.72
CA PRO A 131 -3.35 5.89 19.43
C PRO A 131 -2.33 6.83 18.77
N ALA A 132 -2.03 6.55 17.51
CA ALA A 132 -1.24 7.45 16.69
C ALA A 132 -2.10 8.65 16.33
N GLU A 133 -1.56 9.85 16.47
CA GLU A 133 -2.23 11.09 16.11
C GLU A 133 -1.51 11.78 14.94
N MET A 134 -2.31 12.45 14.11
CA MET A 134 -1.90 13.33 13.03
C MET A 134 -2.89 14.49 12.97
N ASP A 135 -2.37 15.73 12.94
CA ASP A 135 -3.18 16.96 12.90
C ASP A 135 -4.28 17.01 13.98
N GLY A 136 -3.94 16.55 15.19
CA GLY A 136 -4.84 16.50 16.35
C GLY A 136 -5.94 15.44 16.26
N LYS A 137 -5.90 14.54 15.27
CA LYS A 137 -6.86 13.45 15.09
C LYS A 137 -6.19 12.09 15.26
N VAL A 138 -6.92 11.14 15.84
CA VAL A 138 -6.49 9.74 15.89
C VAL A 138 -6.45 9.16 14.48
N MET A 139 -5.30 8.63 14.09
CA MET A 139 -5.11 7.89 12.85
C MET A 139 -5.89 6.59 12.92
N ARG A 140 -6.79 6.40 11.96
CA ARG A 140 -7.61 5.20 11.81
C ARG A 140 -7.20 4.42 10.58
N TRP A 141 -7.56 3.14 10.56
CA TRP A 141 -7.36 2.28 9.41
C TRP A 141 -8.65 1.51 9.10
N ARG A 142 -8.78 1.11 7.84
CA ARG A 142 -9.84 0.21 7.37
C ARG A 142 -9.41 -0.52 6.11
N PHE A 143 -10.07 -1.63 5.81
CA PHE A 143 -10.02 -2.17 4.46
C PHE A 143 -10.76 -1.24 3.50
N ALA A 144 -10.12 -0.90 2.38
CA ALA A 144 -10.80 -0.20 1.31
C ALA A 144 -11.51 -1.25 0.43
N TRP A 145 -12.77 -0.98 0.12
CA TRP A 145 -13.61 -1.79 -0.78
C TRP A 145 -13.68 -1.20 -2.19
N TRP A 146 -13.10 -0.01 -2.35
CA TRP A 146 -12.96 0.69 -3.60
C TRP A 146 -11.80 1.68 -3.51
N VAL A 147 -11.29 2.09 -4.67
CA VAL A 147 -10.32 3.18 -4.82
C VAL A 147 -10.74 4.07 -6.00
N PRO A 148 -10.41 5.36 -5.98
CA PRO A 148 -10.67 6.24 -7.10
C PRO A 148 -9.71 5.93 -8.26
N GLU A 149 -10.23 5.94 -9.48
CA GLU A 149 -9.42 5.87 -10.71
C GLU A 149 -9.95 6.81 -11.80
N TRP A 150 -9.11 7.16 -12.77
CA TRP A 150 -9.56 7.92 -13.94
C TRP A 150 -10.32 6.99 -14.90
N SER A 151 -11.56 7.36 -15.24
CA SER A 151 -12.30 6.70 -16.32
C SER A 151 -11.71 7.09 -17.66
N ALA A 152 -11.20 6.10 -18.40
CA ALA A 152 -10.72 6.30 -19.76
C ALA A 152 -11.82 6.76 -20.73
N GLU A 153 -13.07 6.39 -20.47
CA GLU A 153 -14.21 6.73 -21.34
C GLU A 153 -14.79 8.12 -21.04
N ARG A 154 -14.88 8.48 -19.76
CA ARG A 154 -15.56 9.72 -19.34
C ARG A 154 -14.62 10.88 -19.08
N HIS A 155 -13.30 10.63 -19.01
CA HIS A 155 -12.31 11.58 -18.52
C HIS A 155 -12.72 12.19 -17.17
N GLN A 156 -13.31 11.36 -16.32
CA GLN A 156 -13.83 11.74 -15.01
C GLN A 156 -13.37 10.74 -13.96
N PRO A 157 -13.26 11.16 -12.68
CA PRO A 157 -13.10 10.25 -11.57
C PRO A 157 -14.16 9.13 -11.58
N ALA A 158 -13.72 7.92 -11.27
CA ALA A 158 -14.54 6.73 -11.22
C ALA A 158 -14.21 5.90 -9.99
N VAL A 159 -15.16 5.05 -9.59
CA VAL A 159 -14.99 4.09 -8.51
C VAL A 159 -14.53 2.76 -9.10
N ARG A 160 -13.34 2.30 -8.70
CA ARG A 160 -12.93 0.91 -8.90
C ARG A 160 -13.14 0.09 -7.65
N ARG A 161 -13.97 -0.95 -7.74
CA ARG A 161 -14.09 -1.95 -6.67
C ARG A 161 -12.80 -2.75 -6.55
N VAL A 162 -12.44 -3.09 -5.33
CA VAL A 162 -11.27 -3.91 -5.02
C VAL A 162 -11.67 -5.06 -4.11
N ASP A 163 -10.94 -6.17 -4.22
CA ASP A 163 -11.21 -7.34 -3.41
C ASP A 163 -10.90 -7.06 -1.93
N PRO A 164 -11.65 -7.66 -0.99
CA PRO A 164 -11.42 -7.48 0.43
C PRO A 164 -9.98 -7.84 0.83
N GLY A 165 -9.38 -7.03 1.71
CA GLY A 165 -8.03 -7.28 2.20
C GLY A 165 -6.91 -6.97 1.21
N THR A 166 -7.19 -6.50 0.00
CA THR A 166 -6.15 -6.12 -0.99
C THR A 166 -5.69 -4.67 -0.86
N ARG A 167 -6.49 -3.84 -0.20
CA ARG A 167 -6.22 -2.40 0.02
C ARG A 167 -6.49 -2.03 1.47
N VAL A 168 -5.54 -1.34 2.09
CA VAL A 168 -5.69 -0.79 3.45
C VAL A 168 -5.64 0.73 3.36
N LYS A 169 -6.71 1.40 3.76
CA LYS A 169 -6.75 2.86 3.91
C LYS A 169 -6.28 3.20 5.31
N ILE A 170 -5.31 4.10 5.43
CA ILE A 170 -4.79 4.58 6.71
C ILE A 170 -4.99 6.09 6.73
N HIS A 171 -5.87 6.56 7.60
CA HIS A 171 -6.27 7.96 7.69
C HIS A 171 -6.71 8.49 6.32
N ASP A 172 -6.43 9.75 6.01
CA ASP A 172 -6.77 10.34 4.71
C ASP A 172 -5.79 9.98 3.58
N PHE A 173 -4.66 9.34 3.89
CA PHE A 173 -3.61 9.01 2.92
C PHE A 173 -4.07 8.05 1.82
N PRO A 174 -3.46 8.09 0.62
CA PRO A 174 -3.69 7.09 -0.42
C PRO A 174 -3.59 5.65 0.11
N SER A 175 -4.45 4.78 -0.39
CA SER A 175 -4.55 3.40 0.09
C SER A 175 -3.26 2.62 -0.17
N ALA A 176 -2.89 1.75 0.76
CA ALA A 176 -1.76 0.85 0.61
C ALA A 176 -2.20 -0.43 -0.11
N LEU A 177 -1.45 -0.84 -1.14
CA LEU A 177 -1.56 -2.15 -1.75
C LEU A 177 -1.04 -3.23 -0.79
N VAL A 178 -1.80 -4.30 -0.62
CA VAL A 178 -1.38 -5.48 0.13
C VAL A 178 -0.74 -6.49 -0.80
N TRP A 179 0.44 -7.01 -0.43
CA TRP A 179 1.04 -8.15 -1.13
C TRP A 179 1.98 -8.97 -0.23
N ARG A 180 2.26 -10.21 -0.65
CA ARG A 180 3.19 -11.12 0.02
C ARG A 180 4.60 -10.98 -0.53
N HIS A 181 5.56 -10.76 0.36
CA HIS A 181 6.95 -10.61 -0.01
C HIS A 181 7.53 -11.95 -0.53
N PRO A 182 8.15 -12.00 -1.72
CA PRO A 182 8.51 -13.26 -2.37
C PRO A 182 9.60 -14.05 -1.62
N LEU A 183 10.50 -13.37 -0.90
CA LEU A 183 11.63 -14.02 -0.23
C LEU A 183 11.23 -14.65 1.12
N ASN A 184 10.46 -13.94 1.94
CA ASN A 184 10.15 -14.32 3.32
C ASN A 184 8.65 -14.49 3.58
N TRP A 185 7.78 -14.30 2.58
CA TRP A 185 6.32 -14.40 2.71
C TRP A 185 5.68 -13.47 3.73
N GLY A 186 6.37 -12.46 4.24
CA GLY A 186 5.72 -11.46 5.08
C GLY A 186 4.73 -10.60 4.28
N PHE A 187 3.80 -9.95 4.97
CA PHE A 187 2.92 -8.99 4.32
C PHE A 187 3.61 -7.63 4.17
N VAL A 188 3.29 -6.96 3.08
CA VAL A 188 3.73 -5.61 2.76
C VAL A 188 2.50 -4.75 2.48
N LEU A 189 2.44 -3.58 3.11
CA LEU A 189 1.53 -2.49 2.77
C LEU A 189 2.34 -1.44 2.01
N ASP A 190 2.01 -1.28 0.75
CA ASP A 190 2.77 -0.48 -0.20
C ASP A 190 1.88 0.68 -0.67
N SER A 191 2.05 1.87 -0.11
CA SER A 191 1.32 3.08 -0.52
C SER A 191 2.20 3.94 -1.43
N PRO A 192 1.66 4.93 -2.15
CA PRO A 192 2.45 5.87 -2.95
C PRO A 192 3.57 6.58 -2.17
N TRP A 193 3.46 6.72 -0.84
CA TRP A 193 4.38 7.51 -0.01
C TRP A 193 5.02 6.75 1.14
N SER A 194 4.51 5.59 1.51
CA SER A 194 5.01 4.82 2.65
C SER A 194 5.04 3.33 2.35
N LEU A 195 5.93 2.65 3.06
CA LEU A 195 6.06 1.20 3.02
C LEU A 195 5.96 0.67 4.44
N MET A 196 5.11 -0.32 4.67
CA MET A 196 4.99 -1.02 5.94
C MET A 196 5.18 -2.52 5.75
N THR A 197 5.99 -3.15 6.59
CA THR A 197 6.25 -4.59 6.54
C THR A 197 5.83 -5.27 7.83
N SER A 198 5.23 -6.45 7.73
CA SER A 198 4.86 -7.28 8.89
C SER A 198 6.06 -8.02 9.52
N PHE A 199 7.28 -7.57 9.18
CA PHE A 199 8.56 -8.12 9.55
C PHE A 199 9.58 -6.99 9.66
N ALA A 200 10.65 -7.21 10.40
CA ALA A 200 11.69 -6.21 10.60
C ALA A 200 12.23 -5.72 9.25
N MET A 201 12.21 -4.40 9.07
CA MET A 201 12.74 -3.78 7.87
C MET A 201 14.28 -3.79 7.93
N PRO A 202 14.98 -4.16 6.83
CA PRO A 202 16.43 -4.04 6.77
C PRO A 202 16.87 -2.60 7.06
N PRO A 203 18.00 -2.38 7.74
CA PRO A 203 18.51 -1.04 7.99
C PRO A 203 18.81 -0.32 6.67
N ARG A 204 18.79 1.02 6.71
CA ARG A 204 19.20 1.81 5.55
C ARG A 204 20.65 1.48 5.20
N GLY A 205 20.92 1.23 3.92
CA GLY A 205 22.25 0.80 3.45
C GLY A 205 22.49 -0.71 3.49
N ALA A 206 21.58 -1.53 4.02
CA ALA A 206 21.68 -3.00 4.04
C ALA A 206 21.83 -3.66 2.65
N VAL A 207 21.59 -2.90 1.58
CA VAL A 207 21.88 -3.30 0.20
C VAL A 207 23.37 -3.62 -0.06
N ASN A 208 24.25 -3.16 0.83
CA ASN A 208 25.68 -3.42 0.86
C ASN A 208 26.09 -4.41 1.97
N SER A 209 25.13 -5.03 2.66
CA SER A 209 25.39 -6.00 3.71
C SER A 209 26.18 -7.22 3.20
N THR A 210 27.03 -7.78 4.05
CA THR A 210 27.69 -9.06 3.80
C THR A 210 26.74 -10.24 3.99
N ASP A 211 25.67 -10.07 4.78
CA ASP A 211 24.58 -11.04 4.89
C ASP A 211 23.77 -11.02 3.59
N ARG A 212 23.79 -12.15 2.88
CA ARG A 212 23.09 -12.31 1.61
C ARG A 212 21.58 -12.14 1.74
N GLN A 213 20.97 -12.69 2.78
CA GLN A 213 19.51 -12.64 2.98
C GLN A 213 19.06 -11.22 3.28
N GLU A 214 19.77 -10.54 4.17
CA GLU A 214 19.50 -9.14 4.50
C GLU A 214 19.65 -8.25 3.26
N ARG A 215 20.73 -8.46 2.50
CA ARG A 215 20.99 -7.72 1.26
C ARG A 215 19.93 -7.92 0.20
N GLU A 216 19.49 -9.16 -0.04
CA GLU A 216 18.44 -9.47 -1.00
C GLU A 216 17.10 -8.87 -0.57
N LEU A 217 16.77 -8.93 0.72
CA LEU A 217 15.58 -8.29 1.30
C LEU A 217 15.62 -6.76 1.18
N ALA A 218 16.77 -6.14 1.44
CA ALA A 218 16.94 -4.71 1.31
C ALA A 218 16.77 -4.24 -0.15
N ARG A 219 17.30 -5.02 -1.11
CA ARG A 219 17.16 -4.71 -2.55
C ARG A 219 15.72 -4.84 -3.03
N SER A 220 14.97 -5.85 -2.57
CA SER A 220 13.59 -6.04 -2.99
C SER A 220 12.63 -5.00 -2.41
N LEU A 221 13.02 -4.31 -1.34
CA LEU A 221 12.24 -3.25 -0.70
C LEU A 221 12.70 -1.83 -1.09
N ARG A 222 13.56 -1.66 -2.11
CA ARG A 222 13.90 -0.34 -2.68
C ARG A 222 12.67 0.26 -3.38
N ASP A 223 12.54 1.59 -3.36
CA ASP A 223 11.40 2.29 -3.97
C ASP A 223 11.19 1.91 -5.44
N SER A 224 12.26 1.76 -6.23
CA SER A 224 12.21 1.33 -7.64
C SER A 224 11.74 -0.12 -7.87
N ARG A 225 11.58 -0.91 -6.80
CA ARG A 225 11.08 -2.29 -6.86
C ARG A 225 9.68 -2.44 -6.26
N LEU A 226 9.13 -1.37 -5.69
CA LEU A 226 7.79 -1.36 -5.12
C LEU A 226 6.74 -1.28 -6.21
N ARG A 227 5.52 -1.74 -5.89
CA ARG A 227 4.45 -2.00 -6.86
C ARG A 227 3.39 -0.92 -6.87
N HIS A 228 3.48 0.04 -5.94
CA HIS A 228 2.48 1.07 -5.77
C HIS A 228 3.14 2.44 -5.57
N THR A 229 3.27 3.15 -6.68
CA THR A 229 3.88 4.46 -6.80
C THR A 229 2.82 5.55 -6.93
N VAL A 230 3.26 6.81 -7.06
CA VAL A 230 2.36 7.94 -7.37
C VAL A 230 1.69 7.73 -8.73
N GLN A 231 2.40 7.14 -9.69
CA GLN A 231 1.91 6.84 -11.03
C GLN A 231 0.88 5.70 -11.05
N ASP A 232 0.92 4.80 -10.08
CA ASP A 232 -0.05 3.69 -9.95
C ASP A 232 -1.36 4.11 -9.26
N ALA A 233 -1.36 5.25 -8.55
CA ALA A 233 -2.53 5.80 -7.86
C ALA A 233 -2.63 7.33 -8.01
N PRO A 234 -2.57 7.87 -9.24
CA PRO A 234 -2.48 9.31 -9.46
C PRO A 234 -3.70 10.03 -8.90
N LEU A 235 -4.90 9.46 -9.10
CA LEU A 235 -6.13 10.07 -8.61
C LEU A 235 -6.27 10.03 -7.08
N GLU A 236 -5.78 8.98 -6.40
CA GLU A 236 -5.78 8.99 -4.93
C GLU A 236 -4.86 10.09 -4.37
N VAL A 237 -3.72 10.28 -5.03
CA VAL A 237 -2.75 11.32 -4.69
C VAL A 237 -3.34 12.72 -4.94
N ASP A 238 -3.98 12.93 -6.09
CA ASP A 238 -4.56 14.23 -6.45
C ASP A 238 -5.76 14.59 -5.57
N VAL A 239 -6.62 13.61 -5.26
CA VAL A 239 -7.74 13.78 -4.32
C VAL A 239 -7.21 14.17 -2.93
N TYR A 240 -6.17 13.49 -2.42
CA TYR A 240 -5.55 13.87 -1.15
C TYR A 240 -4.99 15.30 -1.19
N ARG A 241 -4.26 15.66 -2.25
CA ARG A 241 -3.67 17.00 -2.42
C ARG A 241 -4.74 18.10 -2.48
N SER A 242 -5.93 17.79 -3.00
CA SER A 242 -7.07 18.70 -3.00
C SER A 242 -7.73 18.90 -1.63
N GLY A 243 -7.26 18.18 -0.59
CA GLY A 243 -7.81 18.25 0.77
C GLY A 243 -9.12 17.49 0.96
N LEU A 244 -9.52 16.66 -0.01
CA LEU A 244 -10.73 15.85 0.09
C LEU A 244 -10.47 14.53 0.80
N THR A 245 -11.37 14.18 1.71
CA THR A 245 -11.43 12.84 2.32
C THR A 245 -12.23 11.90 1.42
N VAL A 246 -11.65 10.74 1.13
CA VAL A 246 -12.32 9.66 0.37
C VAL A 246 -13.29 8.91 1.31
N PRO A 247 -14.60 8.86 1.01
CA PRO A 247 -15.57 8.23 1.89
C PRO A 247 -15.39 6.71 1.97
N ASP A 248 -15.98 6.13 3.02
CA ASP A 248 -15.93 4.68 3.24
C ASP A 248 -16.81 3.93 2.24
N VAL A 249 -18.02 4.46 2.02
CA VAL A 249 -18.95 3.98 1.01
C VAL A 249 -18.60 4.61 -0.33
N ALA A 250 -18.54 3.78 -1.37
CA ALA A 250 -18.29 4.27 -2.72
C ALA A 250 -19.42 5.22 -3.17
N PRO A 251 -19.10 6.44 -3.63
CA PRO A 251 -20.10 7.36 -4.17
C PRO A 251 -20.67 6.82 -5.48
N ALA A 252 -21.89 7.24 -5.81
CA ALA A 252 -22.45 7.02 -7.14
C ALA A 252 -21.62 7.80 -8.19
N PRO A 253 -21.57 7.36 -9.46
CA PRO A 253 -20.78 8.03 -10.50
C PRO A 253 -21.09 9.54 -10.64
N GLU A 254 -22.35 9.94 -10.51
CA GLU A 254 -22.81 11.33 -10.54
C GLU A 254 -22.35 12.17 -9.34
N HIS A 255 -21.91 11.50 -8.28
CA HIS A 255 -21.46 12.10 -7.04
C HIS A 255 -19.94 12.18 -6.93
N PHE A 256 -19.18 11.66 -7.90
CA PHE A 256 -17.73 11.78 -7.94
C PHE A 256 -17.27 12.28 -9.30
N PHE A 257 -16.88 13.55 -9.35
CA PHE A 257 -16.49 14.21 -10.60
C PHE A 257 -15.38 15.23 -10.37
N ALA A 258 -14.71 15.60 -11.46
CA ALA A 258 -13.73 16.66 -11.52
C ALA A 258 -14.21 17.75 -12.47
N ARG A 259 -13.80 18.99 -12.21
CA ARG A 259 -13.97 20.13 -13.11
C ARG A 259 -12.62 20.78 -13.33
N GLU A 260 -12.31 21.05 -14.59
CA GLU A 260 -11.21 21.93 -14.95
C GLU A 260 -11.64 23.38 -14.71
N LEU A 261 -10.81 24.11 -13.99
CA LEU A 261 -10.91 25.55 -13.77
C LEU A 261 -9.98 26.24 -14.78
N GLY A 262 -10.15 27.55 -14.94
CA GLY A 262 -9.27 28.33 -15.82
C GLY A 262 -7.80 28.13 -15.47
N GLY A 263 -6.94 27.93 -16.48
CA GLY A 263 -5.51 27.72 -16.30
C GLY A 263 -5.08 26.27 -16.06
N GLY A 264 -5.94 25.28 -16.31
CA GLY A 264 -5.60 23.85 -16.21
C GLY A 264 -5.65 23.28 -14.78
N GLU A 265 -6.12 24.05 -13.81
CA GLU A 265 -6.34 23.56 -12.43
C GLU A 265 -7.54 22.60 -12.42
N VAL A 266 -7.36 21.37 -11.93
CA VAL A 266 -8.47 20.41 -11.78
C VAL A 266 -8.94 20.39 -10.33
N ARG A 267 -10.25 20.61 -10.11
CA ARG A 267 -10.89 20.49 -8.80
C ARG A 267 -11.79 19.27 -8.74
N PHE A 268 -11.63 18.48 -7.68
CA PHE A 268 -12.43 17.28 -7.42
C PHE A 268 -13.65 17.60 -6.54
N PHE A 269 -14.70 16.80 -6.70
CA PHE A 269 -15.93 16.89 -5.91
C PHE A 269 -16.41 15.49 -5.58
N ILE A 270 -16.68 15.23 -4.30
CA ILE A 270 -17.33 14.00 -3.81
C ILE A 270 -18.56 14.41 -3.01
N ARG A 271 -19.74 14.01 -3.47
CA ARG A 271 -21.00 14.16 -2.74
C ARG A 271 -21.26 12.86 -1.99
N VAL A 272 -21.14 12.90 -0.67
CA VAL A 272 -21.70 11.84 0.15
C VAL A 272 -23.20 12.12 0.24
N PRO A 273 -24.07 11.15 -0.08
CA PRO A 273 -25.49 11.31 0.24
C PRO A 273 -25.61 11.28 1.76
N ASP A 274 -25.51 12.44 2.40
CA ASP A 274 -25.96 12.60 3.78
C ASP A 274 -27.47 12.87 3.73
N ASP A 275 -28.20 12.08 4.51
CA ASP A 275 -29.44 12.41 5.19
C ASP A 275 -30.24 13.52 4.50
N GLU A 276 -31.16 13.12 3.60
CA GLU A 276 -32.26 14.00 3.21
C GLU A 276 -32.86 14.56 4.51
N GLN A 277 -32.58 15.84 4.75
CA GLN A 277 -33.07 16.60 5.88
C GLN A 277 -34.54 16.27 6.13
N GLU A 278 -34.82 15.77 7.33
CA GLU A 278 -36.11 15.82 8.01
C GLU A 278 -36.60 17.28 8.25
N ASP A 279 -36.29 18.22 7.35
CA ASP A 279 -36.76 19.61 7.39
C ASP A 279 -37.87 19.85 6.35
N ASN A 280 -38.81 18.91 6.25
CA ASN A 280 -40.10 19.20 5.58
C ASN A 280 -41.30 18.62 6.33
N ALA A 281 -41.24 18.67 7.66
CA ALA A 281 -42.37 18.35 8.54
C ALA A 281 -42.76 19.52 9.45
N GLU A 282 -42.56 20.78 9.04
CA GLU A 282 -43.24 21.92 9.67
C GLU A 282 -43.51 23.04 8.65
N SER A 283 -44.54 22.86 7.82
CA SER A 283 -45.43 23.96 7.38
C SER A 283 -46.57 23.41 6.50
N LEU A 284 -47.43 22.60 7.10
CA LEU A 284 -48.81 22.45 6.64
C LEU A 284 -49.72 23.16 7.64
N HIS A 285 -49.93 24.46 7.42
CA HIS A 285 -51.19 25.10 7.78
C HIS A 285 -51.79 25.75 6.53
N PRO A 286 -53.08 25.50 6.26
CA PRO A 286 -53.72 25.91 5.02
C PRO A 286 -54.15 27.37 5.07
N ASP A 287 -53.89 28.03 3.95
CA ASP A 287 -54.79 28.89 3.17
C ASP A 287 -55.59 29.99 3.90
N GLY A 288 -55.38 31.22 3.43
CA GLY A 288 -56.10 32.40 3.89
C GLY A 288 -55.66 33.68 3.20
N THR A 289 -56.06 33.84 1.92
CA THR A 289 -56.41 35.11 1.23
C THR A 289 -55.37 36.23 1.18
N ALA A 290 -54.76 36.48 0.02
CA ALA A 290 -55.21 37.41 -1.03
C ALA A 290 -54.75 38.87 -0.80
N GLU A 291 -53.92 39.39 -1.72
CA GLU A 291 -54.17 40.60 -2.53
C GLU A 291 -52.86 41.22 -3.09
N THR A 292 -52.78 41.20 -4.43
CA THR A 292 -52.39 42.28 -5.36
C THR A 292 -51.12 43.12 -5.15
N GLY A 293 -50.32 43.20 -6.22
CA GLY A 293 -49.68 44.48 -6.61
C GLY A 293 -48.42 44.37 -7.45
N GLY A 294 -48.50 44.80 -8.72
CA GLY A 294 -47.51 45.70 -9.31
C GLY A 294 -46.41 45.10 -10.20
N GLU A 295 -46.74 45.00 -11.49
CA GLU A 295 -45.95 45.36 -12.68
C GLU A 295 -44.53 45.94 -12.48
N SER A 296 -43.53 45.41 -13.21
CA SER A 296 -42.88 46.13 -14.33
C SER A 296 -41.73 45.30 -14.94
N GLU A 297 -41.77 45.21 -16.27
CA GLU A 297 -40.72 44.75 -17.18
C GLU A 297 -39.62 45.81 -17.24
N GLU A 298 -38.34 45.42 -17.30
CA GLU A 298 -37.35 46.12 -18.13
C GLU A 298 -36.30 45.13 -18.66
N GLU A 299 -35.88 45.45 -19.88
CA GLU A 299 -35.24 44.65 -20.90
C GLU A 299 -33.76 45.05 -21.05
N LEU A 300 -32.95 44.13 -21.60
CA LEU A 300 -31.72 44.35 -22.41
C LEU A 300 -30.46 44.89 -21.71
N GLN A 301 -29.28 44.25 -21.93
CA GLN A 301 -28.44 44.55 -23.11
C GLN A 301 -27.17 43.69 -23.19
N ASP A 302 -26.81 43.34 -24.42
CA ASP A 302 -25.64 42.60 -24.88
C ASP A 302 -24.29 43.32 -24.66
N GLY A 303 -23.22 42.52 -24.62
CA GLY A 303 -21.83 42.98 -24.64
C GLY A 303 -20.87 41.90 -25.17
N ASP A 304 -20.77 41.87 -26.49
CA ASP A 304 -19.74 41.24 -27.33
C ASP A 304 -18.40 42.00 -27.20
N ASP A 305 -17.27 41.30 -27.09
CA ASP A 305 -16.07 41.58 -27.92
C ASP A 305 -15.03 40.46 -27.78
N GLY A 306 -14.43 40.10 -28.92
CA GLY A 306 -13.44 39.06 -29.08
C GLY A 306 -12.00 39.50 -28.83
N GLY A 307 -11.10 38.53 -28.91
CA GLY A 307 -9.65 38.77 -28.91
C GLY A 307 -8.88 37.48 -29.15
N ASP A 308 -8.40 37.31 -30.39
CA ASP A 308 -7.48 36.26 -30.82
C ASP A 308 -6.02 36.53 -30.42
N GLY A 309 -5.17 35.50 -30.58
CA GLY A 309 -3.71 35.58 -30.59
C GLY A 309 -3.07 34.35 -29.94
N SER A 310 -2.72 33.30 -30.71
CA SER A 310 -1.34 32.92 -31.14
C SER A 310 -0.32 32.72 -30.00
N SER A 311 0.65 31.81 -30.01
CA SER A 311 1.10 30.64 -30.79
C SER A 311 2.27 30.03 -29.98
N ASP A 312 2.85 28.92 -30.46
CA ASP A 312 4.18 28.36 -30.12
C ASP A 312 4.16 27.33 -28.95
N GLU A 313 4.26 26.01 -29.19
CA GLU A 313 5.42 25.19 -29.64
C GLU A 313 6.59 25.14 -28.63
N ASP A 314 7.03 23.89 -28.35
CA ASP A 314 8.32 23.39 -27.81
C ASP A 314 8.09 22.39 -26.65
N GLU A 315 8.16 21.08 -26.89
CA GLU A 315 9.35 20.21 -27.06
C GLU A 315 10.03 19.82 -25.73
N ASP A 316 9.88 18.52 -25.42
CA ASP A 316 10.84 17.56 -24.83
C ASP A 316 11.84 17.99 -23.74
N ALA A 317 11.76 17.31 -22.59
CA ALA A 317 12.95 16.80 -21.89
C ALA A 317 12.58 15.66 -20.93
N GLU A 318 12.86 14.42 -21.35
CA GLU A 318 13.10 13.32 -20.41
C GLU A 318 14.48 13.53 -19.76
N GLU A 319 14.50 13.78 -18.45
CA GLU A 319 15.73 13.67 -17.66
C GLU A 319 15.76 12.34 -16.91
N GLY A 320 16.66 11.46 -17.34
CA GLY A 320 17.08 10.29 -16.58
C GLY A 320 17.92 10.72 -15.39
N GLU A 321 17.48 10.39 -14.18
CA GLU A 321 18.25 10.62 -12.96
C GLU A 321 19.22 9.45 -12.72
N GLU A 322 20.49 9.69 -13.03
CA GLU A 322 21.62 8.90 -12.53
C GLU A 322 21.78 9.12 -11.01
N GLU A 323 21.89 8.01 -10.26
CA GLU A 323 22.15 8.02 -8.82
C GLU A 323 23.60 8.46 -8.58
N CYS A 324 23.84 9.73 -8.24
CA CYS A 324 25.11 10.17 -7.67
C CYS A 324 25.24 9.70 -6.22
N GLU A 325 25.98 8.61 -6.02
CA GLU A 325 26.55 8.22 -4.74
C GLU A 325 27.79 9.12 -4.49
N GLU A 326 27.70 10.05 -3.55
CA GLU A 326 28.90 10.72 -3.03
C GLU A 326 29.63 9.74 -2.09
N GLU A 327 30.70 9.13 -2.60
CA GLU A 327 31.71 8.45 -1.80
C GLU A 327 32.55 9.50 -1.06
N SER A 328 32.44 9.57 0.27
CA SER A 328 33.45 10.21 1.09
C SER A 328 34.55 9.17 1.41
N GLU A 329 35.61 9.17 0.62
CA GLU A 329 36.90 8.62 1.01
C GLU A 329 37.48 9.52 2.12
N GLU A 330 37.72 8.99 3.31
CA GLU A 330 38.64 9.61 4.26
C GLU A 330 39.79 8.64 4.52
N GLU A 331 40.96 9.11 4.09
CA GLU A 331 42.23 8.42 4.00
C GLU A 331 42.74 7.90 5.36
N THR A 332 43.24 6.68 5.32
CA THR A 332 44.17 6.16 6.31
C THR A 332 45.57 6.76 6.09
N ALA A 333 46.05 7.58 7.02
CA ALA A 333 47.47 7.89 7.14
C ALA A 333 48.08 7.12 8.32
N SER A 334 48.85 6.09 7.99
CA SER A 334 49.82 5.45 8.87
C SER A 334 51.06 6.33 9.01
N GLU A 335 51.50 6.63 10.23
CA GLU A 335 52.91 6.90 10.50
C GLU A 335 53.38 6.12 11.72
N VAL A 336 54.35 5.23 11.46
CA VAL A 336 55.22 4.55 12.40
C VAL A 336 56.59 5.20 12.24
N SER A 337 57.17 5.72 13.33
CA SER A 337 58.59 5.97 13.67
C SER A 337 58.54 6.89 14.91
N ASP A 338 59.10 6.64 16.09
CA ASP A 338 60.30 5.93 16.56
C ASP A 338 60.00 5.18 17.87
#